data_AF-A0AAF0J5A0-F1
#
_entry.id   AF-A0AAF0J5A0-F1
#
_cell.length_a   1.000
_cell.length_b   1.000
_cell.length_c   1.000
_cell.angle_alpha   90.00
_cell.angle_beta   90.00
_cell.angle_gamma   90.00
#
_symmetry.space_group_name_H-M   'P 1'
#
loop_
_entity.id
_entity.type
_entity.pdbx_description
1 polymer ?
#
loop_
_entity_poly.entity_id
_entity_poly.type
_entity_poly.pdbx_seq_one_letter_code
_entity_poly.pdbx_strand_id
1 'polypeptide(L)'
;MATDQKVPRAQAPRITFAVWSTVISVVLVAALLTVHYASGASRCGSHAWLDWAFDSVAWTGITRPDMLTAQDVCYKVHEFTSSCLLLSGEVVPATPIPSSISDQLWSGIFSLRELIHGSTRTVLYERHWNDLRFAATWGLILYALRGVLVAFVLEPLGWLLVERPTGELAATEKGRRRLRKTVTRFAEQGWILLLYSTSFALVCDVIRRQPFWPNKSEYLWIDYPFTTMDAATKALYLWEASNYLHQLIVVSVEEKRSDFTQMMVHHIVTLTLIFGSYACCLHPVGIAVLFLLDPSDILLAAAKLIRYAGYRTLCDIAFGLFMISWIVMRHGIYSYVYYSCIVEVPKLIQFTDKADFASGHVMTDACYWIFIGLLGVLQFILLIWCSMILGVAYRVLTKKGAEDSRSDDSLDEE
;
A
#
# COMPACT_ATOMS: atom_id res chain seq x y z
N MET A 1 -33.01 -10.28 53.44
CA MET A 1 -31.57 -10.56 53.31
C MET A 1 -31.20 -10.28 51.86
N ALA A 2 -30.27 -9.35 51.66
CA ALA A 2 -30.03 -8.66 50.39
C ALA A 2 -29.64 -9.61 49.24
N THR A 3 -30.26 -9.42 48.08
CA THR A 3 -29.83 -9.98 46.79
C THR A 3 -28.56 -9.28 46.34
N ASP A 4 -27.47 -10.05 46.28
CA ASP A 4 -26.15 -9.64 45.84
C ASP A 4 -26.17 -9.28 44.34
N GLN A 5 -26.33 -7.98 44.04
CA GLN A 5 -26.14 -7.44 42.70
C GLN A 5 -24.65 -7.50 42.37
N LYS A 6 -24.25 -8.53 41.62
CA LYS A 6 -22.93 -8.59 40.97
C LYS A 6 -22.76 -7.37 40.06
N VAL A 7 -22.03 -6.37 40.55
CA VAL A 7 -21.49 -5.28 39.75
C VAL A 7 -20.63 -5.91 38.63
N PRO A 8 -20.90 -5.64 37.35
CA PRO A 8 -20.04 -6.13 36.28
C PRO A 8 -18.65 -5.52 36.47
N ARG A 9 -17.65 -6.36 36.76
CA ARG A 9 -16.24 -5.95 36.74
C ARG A 9 -15.96 -5.37 35.37
N ALA A 10 -15.58 -4.10 35.32
CA ALA A 10 -14.99 -3.50 34.13
C ALA A 10 -13.84 -4.42 33.68
N GLN A 11 -14.03 -5.12 32.56
CA GLN A 11 -12.93 -5.82 31.92
C GLN A 11 -11.89 -4.77 31.58
N ALA A 12 -10.69 -4.89 32.17
CA ALA A 12 -9.55 -4.11 31.75
C ALA A 12 -9.42 -4.20 30.22
N PRO A 13 -9.10 -3.11 29.51
CA PRO A 13 -9.01 -3.14 28.06
C PRO A 13 -8.00 -4.22 27.68
N ARG A 14 -8.49 -5.32 27.11
CA ARG A 14 -7.61 -6.34 26.54
C ARG A 14 -6.87 -5.63 25.42
N ILE A 15 -5.57 -5.38 25.62
CA ILE A 15 -4.68 -4.90 24.57
C ILE A 15 -4.81 -5.93 23.44
N THR A 16 -5.48 -5.54 22.36
CA THR A 16 -5.78 -6.44 21.25
C THR A 16 -4.48 -6.76 20.52
N PHE A 17 -4.43 -7.90 19.85
CA PHE A 17 -3.29 -8.30 19.02
C PHE A 17 -2.88 -7.18 18.02
N ALA A 18 -3.85 -6.43 17.50
CA ALA A 18 -3.63 -5.26 16.65
C ALA A 18 -2.87 -4.10 17.31
N VAL A 19 -3.06 -3.88 18.63
CA VAL A 19 -2.32 -2.86 19.37
C VAL A 19 -0.87 -3.32 19.56
N TRP A 20 -0.67 -4.59 19.93
CA TRP A 20 0.69 -5.15 20.07
C TRP A 20 1.46 -5.15 18.75
N SER A 21 0.84 -5.55 17.64
CA SER A 21 1.48 -5.50 16.32
C SER A 21 1.83 -4.08 15.89
N THR A 22 0.98 -3.09 16.21
CA THR A 22 1.27 -1.67 15.94
C THR A 22 2.46 -1.20 16.76
N VAL A 23 2.48 -1.48 18.08
CA VAL A 23 3.59 -1.11 18.97
C VAL A 23 4.90 -1.76 18.50
N ILE A 24 4.88 -3.05 18.17
CA ILE A 24 6.04 -3.77 17.62
C ILE A 24 6.53 -3.09 16.34
N SER A 25 5.62 -2.73 15.43
CA SER A 25 5.98 -2.06 14.17
C SER A 25 6.61 -0.69 14.41
N VAL A 26 6.07 0.12 15.33
CA VAL A 26 6.67 1.40 15.74
C VAL A 26 8.07 1.20 16.32
N VAL A 27 8.24 0.21 17.19
CA VAL A 27 9.55 -0.12 17.80
C VAL A 27 10.55 -0.57 16.74
N LEU A 28 10.13 -1.40 15.78
CA LEU A 28 10.99 -1.84 14.68
C LEU A 28 11.41 -0.68 13.78
N VAL A 29 10.51 0.24 13.46
CA VAL A 29 10.82 1.45 12.67
C VAL A 29 11.77 2.36 13.45
N ALA A 30 11.53 2.59 14.74
CA ALA A 30 12.40 3.39 15.59
C ALA A 30 13.80 2.76 15.72
N ALA A 31 13.88 1.44 15.86
CA ALA A 31 15.14 0.70 15.87
C ALA A 31 15.87 0.84 14.52
N LEU A 32 15.17 0.71 13.40
CA LEU A 32 15.75 0.89 12.06
C LEU A 32 16.34 2.29 11.87
N LEU A 33 15.62 3.34 12.27
CA LEU A 33 16.10 4.73 12.21
C LEU A 33 17.31 4.93 13.12
N THR A 34 17.31 4.32 14.30
CA THR A 34 18.44 4.38 15.24
C THR A 34 19.68 3.69 14.67
N VAL A 35 19.51 2.50 14.09
CA VAL A 35 20.60 1.77 13.42
C VAL A 35 21.12 2.54 12.22
N HIS A 36 20.24 3.15 11.41
CA HIS A 36 20.64 4.00 10.30
C HIS A 36 21.53 5.16 10.75
N TYR A 37 21.07 5.88 11.78
CA TYR A 37 21.79 6.99 12.38
C TYR A 37 23.15 6.55 12.94
N ALA A 38 23.21 5.41 13.63
CA ALA A 38 24.41 4.89 14.27
C ALA A 38 25.45 4.32 13.28
N SER A 39 25.00 3.84 12.12
CA SER A 39 25.86 3.16 11.12
C SER A 39 26.50 4.10 10.10
N GLY A 40 26.17 5.41 10.09
CA GLY A 40 26.73 6.37 9.15
C GLY A 40 28.27 6.38 9.14
N ALA A 41 28.88 6.47 7.95
CA ALA A 41 30.32 6.30 7.74
C ALA A 41 31.19 7.26 8.58
N SER A 42 30.72 8.50 8.81
CA SER A 42 31.40 9.48 9.67
C SER A 42 31.31 9.18 11.17
N ARG A 43 30.41 8.29 11.57
CA ARG A 43 30.03 8.02 12.97
C ARG A 43 30.44 6.63 13.44
N CYS A 44 30.43 5.63 12.56
CA CYS A 44 30.71 4.24 12.91
C CYS A 44 32.04 4.02 13.65
N GLY A 45 33.13 4.65 13.23
CA GLY A 45 34.44 4.48 13.88
C GLY A 45 34.62 5.24 15.20
N SER A 46 33.63 6.04 15.64
CA SER A 46 33.81 7.05 16.69
C SER A 46 33.00 6.80 17.97
N HIS A 47 32.16 5.77 18.01
CA HIS A 47 31.18 5.61 19.09
C HIS A 47 31.48 4.49 20.09
N ALA A 48 31.44 4.86 21.38
CA ALA A 48 31.56 3.98 22.54
C ALA A 48 30.46 2.89 22.66
N TRP A 49 29.37 2.97 21.88
CA TRP A 49 28.33 1.93 21.91
C TRP A 49 28.79 0.63 21.23
N LEU A 50 29.65 0.71 20.21
CA LEU A 50 30.27 -0.47 19.60
C LEU A 50 31.19 -1.15 20.61
N ASP A 51 31.95 -0.35 21.36
CA ASP A 51 32.82 -0.84 22.43
C ASP A 51 32.00 -1.55 23.50
N TRP A 52 30.95 -0.87 24.01
CA TRP A 52 30.03 -1.46 24.98
C TRP A 52 29.34 -2.74 24.46
N ALA A 53 28.93 -2.77 23.20
CA ALA A 53 28.26 -3.92 22.61
C ALA A 53 29.19 -5.13 22.53
N PHE A 54 30.42 -4.96 22.02
CA PHE A 54 31.41 -6.04 21.96
C PHE A 54 31.89 -6.47 23.36
N ASP A 55 32.03 -5.53 24.30
CA ASP A 55 32.34 -5.84 25.70
C ASP A 55 31.23 -6.68 26.35
N SER A 56 29.96 -6.40 26.03
CA SER A 56 28.79 -7.12 26.55
C SER A 56 28.67 -8.56 26.02
N VAL A 57 29.27 -8.87 24.86
CA VAL A 57 29.32 -10.23 24.29
C VAL A 57 30.70 -10.87 24.35
N ALA A 58 31.69 -10.25 24.99
CA ALA A 58 33.05 -10.77 25.08
C ALA A 58 33.12 -12.17 25.72
N TRP A 59 32.20 -12.49 26.63
CA TRP A 59 32.08 -13.80 27.29
C TRP A 59 31.75 -14.95 26.32
N THR A 60 31.28 -14.64 25.11
CA THR A 60 30.93 -15.64 24.08
C THR A 60 32.13 -16.10 23.24
N GLY A 61 33.31 -15.50 23.44
CA GLY A 61 34.52 -15.78 22.66
C GLY A 61 34.55 -15.11 21.28
N ILE A 62 33.56 -14.28 20.97
CA ILE A 62 33.55 -13.43 19.76
C ILE A 62 34.62 -12.34 19.95
N THR A 63 35.64 -12.34 19.10
CA THR A 63 36.71 -11.36 19.11
C THR A 63 36.31 -10.09 18.37
N ARG A 64 36.84 -8.95 18.81
CA ARG A 64 36.56 -7.65 18.18
C ARG A 64 37.09 -7.66 16.74
N PRO A 65 36.27 -7.29 15.73
CA PRO A 65 36.73 -7.14 14.37
C PRO A 65 37.79 -6.04 14.28
N ASP A 66 38.72 -6.18 13.34
CA ASP A 66 39.63 -5.10 12.99
C ASP A 66 38.86 -3.87 12.47
N MET A 67 39.47 -2.70 12.56
CA MET A 67 38.81 -1.42 12.24
C MET A 67 38.26 -1.37 10.81
N LEU A 68 38.92 -2.04 9.87
CA LEU A 68 38.47 -2.14 8.47
C LEU A 68 37.20 -3.00 8.36
N THR A 69 37.20 -4.18 9.01
CA THR A 69 36.03 -5.06 9.04
C THR A 69 34.85 -4.43 9.79
N ALA A 70 35.10 -3.68 10.87
CA ALA A 70 34.05 -2.94 11.58
C ALA A 70 33.43 -1.84 10.69
N GLN A 71 34.26 -1.10 9.94
CA GLN A 71 33.80 -0.12 8.96
C GLN A 71 33.01 -0.77 7.81
N ASP A 72 33.43 -1.93 7.31
CA ASP A 72 32.72 -2.68 6.26
C ASP A 72 31.35 -3.19 6.76
N VAL A 73 31.28 -3.69 8.00
CA VAL A 73 30.00 -4.06 8.65
C VAL A 73 29.08 -2.86 8.80
N CYS A 74 29.60 -1.73 9.30
CA CYS A 74 28.81 -0.51 9.39
C CYS A 74 28.36 0.02 8.02
N TYR A 75 29.23 -0.02 7.02
CA TYR A 75 28.90 0.39 5.67
C TYR A 75 27.77 -0.47 5.11
N LYS A 76 27.84 -1.81 5.26
CA LYS A 76 26.78 -2.75 4.86
C LYS A 76 25.47 -2.52 5.62
N VAL A 77 25.55 -2.25 6.92
CA VAL A 77 24.37 -1.90 7.75
C VAL A 77 23.78 -0.55 7.35
N HIS A 78 24.63 0.43 7.05
CA HIS A 78 24.21 1.75 6.61
C HIS A 78 23.61 1.70 5.21
N GLU A 79 24.18 0.93 4.30
CA GLU A 79 23.65 0.66 2.98
C GLU A 79 22.29 -0.05 3.08
N PHE A 80 22.18 -1.08 3.93
CA PHE A 80 20.92 -1.77 4.17
C PHE A 80 19.82 -0.83 4.67
N THR A 81 20.12 -0.05 5.71
CA THR A 81 19.17 0.92 6.28
C THR A 81 18.87 2.08 5.33
N SER A 82 19.85 2.51 4.55
CA SER A 82 19.70 3.51 3.49
C SER A 82 18.75 3.03 2.41
N SER A 83 18.89 1.78 1.97
CA SER A 83 17.97 1.13 1.03
C SER A 83 16.56 1.03 1.56
N CYS A 84 16.38 0.71 2.84
CA CYS A 84 15.08 0.73 3.50
C CYS A 84 14.41 2.12 3.50
N LEU A 85 15.19 3.20 3.38
CA LEU A 85 14.74 4.60 3.42
C LEU A 85 14.83 5.32 2.06
N LEU A 86 15.11 4.62 0.96
CA LEU A 86 15.33 5.16 -0.41
C LEU A 86 16.54 6.09 -0.53
N LEU A 87 17.54 5.93 0.33
CA LEU A 87 18.77 6.74 0.36
C LEU A 87 19.89 6.19 -0.57
N SER A 88 19.67 5.05 -1.24
CA SER A 88 20.71 4.33 -1.99
C SER A 88 20.62 4.47 -3.53
N GLY A 89 20.16 5.61 -4.05
CA GLY A 89 19.45 5.63 -5.33
C GLY A 89 20.08 6.30 -6.56
N GLU A 90 21.24 6.96 -6.52
CA GLU A 90 21.73 7.68 -7.71
C GLU A 90 22.84 6.91 -8.45
N VAL A 91 22.59 6.59 -9.72
CA VAL A 91 23.63 6.24 -10.69
C VAL A 91 24.18 7.55 -11.24
N VAL A 92 25.31 8.00 -10.69
CA VAL A 92 26.01 9.20 -11.16
C VAL A 92 26.63 8.91 -12.53
N PRO A 93 26.35 9.67 -13.60
CA PRO A 93 27.12 9.58 -14.83
C PRO A 93 28.57 9.98 -14.52
N ALA A 94 29.51 9.09 -14.88
CA ALA A 94 30.93 9.08 -14.55
C ALA A 94 31.63 10.45 -14.45
N THR A 95 31.50 11.14 -13.31
CA THR A 95 32.47 12.13 -12.79
C THR A 95 32.32 12.24 -11.27
N PRO A 96 33.40 12.29 -10.49
CA PRO A 96 33.34 12.31 -9.03
C PRO A 96 33.15 13.73 -8.50
N ILE A 97 32.16 13.95 -7.63
CA ILE A 97 32.14 15.09 -6.70
C ILE A 97 32.04 14.52 -5.27
N PRO A 98 32.95 14.87 -4.35
CA PRO A 98 32.96 14.36 -2.99
C PRO A 98 32.16 15.27 -2.05
N SER A 99 30.98 14.83 -1.61
CA SER A 99 30.36 15.15 -0.31
C SER A 99 29.08 14.33 -0.15
N SER A 100 28.78 13.88 1.07
CA SER A 100 27.70 12.95 1.44
C SER A 100 26.35 13.22 0.75
N ILE A 101 26.04 12.39 -0.26
CA ILE A 101 24.79 12.39 -1.04
C ILE A 101 23.54 12.19 -0.15
N SER A 102 23.71 11.61 1.05
CA SER A 102 22.66 11.49 2.06
C SER A 102 22.08 12.85 2.49
N ASP A 103 22.88 13.91 2.55
CA ASP A 103 22.42 15.24 2.99
C ASP A 103 21.64 15.97 1.89
N GLN A 104 21.92 15.69 0.61
CA GLN A 104 21.18 16.26 -0.52
C GLN A 104 19.81 15.60 -0.69
N LEU A 105 19.69 14.30 -0.45
CA LEU A 105 18.41 13.60 -0.64
C LEU A 105 17.36 13.97 0.42
N TRP A 106 17.75 14.22 1.67
CA TRP A 106 16.83 14.74 2.69
C TRP A 106 16.32 16.14 2.34
N SER A 107 17.17 16.99 1.76
CA SER A 107 16.73 18.29 1.23
C SER A 107 15.80 18.14 0.01
N GLY A 108 15.96 17.08 -0.79
CA GLY A 108 15.13 16.74 -1.95
C GLY A 108 13.79 16.08 -1.62
N ILE A 109 13.73 15.20 -0.62
CA ILE A 109 12.48 14.55 -0.16
C ILE A 109 11.57 15.56 0.55
N PHE A 110 12.15 16.46 1.38
CA PHE A 110 11.39 17.56 1.98
C PHE A 110 11.17 18.74 1.02
N SER A 111 11.91 18.80 -0.08
CA SER A 111 11.53 19.55 -1.27
C SER A 111 10.56 18.70 -2.12
N LEU A 112 9.33 18.50 -1.61
CA LEU A 112 8.21 17.97 -2.39
C LEU A 112 8.13 18.63 -3.78
N ARG A 113 8.60 19.87 -3.88
CA ARG A 113 8.72 20.65 -5.12
C ARG A 113 9.69 20.04 -6.14
N GLU A 114 10.88 19.57 -5.79
CA GLU A 114 11.85 18.98 -6.74
C GLU A 114 11.41 17.58 -7.20
N LEU A 115 10.81 16.79 -6.30
CA LEU A 115 10.23 15.48 -6.62
C LEU A 115 8.99 15.61 -7.54
N ILE A 116 8.13 16.61 -7.30
CA ILE A 116 6.89 16.83 -8.05
C ILE A 116 7.16 17.58 -9.37
N HIS A 117 8.02 18.61 -9.37
CA HIS A 117 8.22 19.50 -10.54
C HIS A 117 9.36 19.04 -11.46
N GLY A 118 10.02 17.93 -11.13
CA GLY A 118 11.13 17.42 -11.90
C GLY A 118 12.37 18.30 -11.71
N SER A 119 13.39 17.74 -11.05
CA SER A 119 14.74 18.24 -11.22
C SER A 119 15.00 18.42 -12.72
N THR A 120 15.53 19.57 -13.08
CA THR A 120 15.66 20.05 -14.46
C THR A 120 16.71 19.29 -15.28
N ARG A 121 17.06 18.03 -14.92
CA ARG A 121 18.03 17.18 -15.62
C ARG A 121 17.75 15.67 -15.46
N THR A 122 17.41 15.01 -16.57
CA THR A 122 17.97 13.76 -17.13
C THR A 122 18.45 12.59 -16.23
N VAL A 123 18.05 12.48 -14.97
CA VAL A 123 18.40 11.31 -14.14
C VAL A 123 17.33 10.25 -14.27
N LEU A 124 17.72 9.09 -14.80
CA LEU A 124 16.89 7.90 -14.89
C LEU A 124 17.37 6.86 -13.87
N TYR A 125 16.42 6.11 -13.31
CA TYR A 125 16.65 5.14 -12.27
C TYR A 125 16.48 3.73 -12.81
N GLU A 126 17.39 2.85 -12.43
CA GLU A 126 17.28 1.42 -12.69
C GLU A 126 16.64 0.70 -11.49
N ARG A 127 16.27 -0.55 -11.74
CA ARG A 127 15.66 -1.44 -10.76
C ARG A 127 16.75 -2.11 -9.95
N HIS A 128 16.54 -2.29 -8.66
CA HIS A 128 17.53 -2.89 -7.78
C HIS A 128 16.87 -3.81 -6.75
N TRP A 129 17.57 -4.85 -6.30
CA TRP A 129 17.07 -5.75 -5.25
C TRP A 129 16.80 -5.04 -3.91
N ASN A 130 17.45 -3.90 -3.70
CA ASN A 130 17.22 -3.04 -2.54
C ASN A 130 15.83 -2.40 -2.53
N ASP A 131 15.18 -2.28 -3.68
CA ASP A 131 13.83 -1.75 -3.82
C ASP A 131 12.80 -2.64 -3.08
N LEU A 132 13.06 -3.96 -2.99
CA LEU A 132 12.23 -4.87 -2.19
C LEU A 132 12.33 -4.58 -0.69
N ARG A 133 13.52 -4.23 -0.21
CA ARG A 133 13.77 -3.86 1.19
C ARG A 133 13.04 -2.56 1.53
N PHE A 134 13.06 -1.60 0.61
CA PHE A 134 12.26 -0.39 0.70
C PHE A 134 10.77 -0.72 0.83
N ALA A 135 10.22 -1.51 -0.10
CA ALA A 135 8.80 -1.84 -0.11
C ALA A 135 8.34 -2.53 1.19
N ALA A 136 9.13 -3.49 1.69
CA ALA A 136 8.84 -4.17 2.95
C ALA A 136 8.89 -3.22 4.15
N THR A 137 9.91 -2.35 4.21
CA THR A 137 10.07 -1.38 5.29
C THR A 137 8.92 -0.38 5.31
N TRP A 138 8.61 0.20 4.16
CA TRP A 138 7.53 1.18 4.05
C TRP A 138 6.15 0.55 4.25
N GLY A 139 5.96 -0.73 3.89
CA GLY A 139 4.77 -1.48 4.29
C GLY A 139 4.59 -1.55 5.81
N LEU A 140 5.66 -1.75 6.57
CA LEU A 140 5.63 -1.72 8.05
C LEU A 140 5.42 -0.29 8.60
N ILE A 141 6.06 0.71 7.99
CA ILE A 141 5.86 2.12 8.36
C ILE A 141 4.39 2.52 8.16
N LEU A 142 3.79 2.16 7.03
CA LEU A 142 2.37 2.41 6.74
C LEU A 142 1.46 1.69 7.72
N TYR A 143 1.81 0.47 8.13
CA TYR A 143 1.08 -0.27 9.16
C TYR A 143 1.09 0.45 10.52
N ALA A 144 2.27 0.92 10.94
CA ALA A 144 2.42 1.72 12.15
C ALA A 144 1.66 3.05 12.05
N LEU A 145 1.80 3.75 10.91
CA LEU A 145 1.14 5.02 10.63
C LEU A 145 -0.38 4.88 10.65
N ARG A 146 -0.93 3.80 10.08
CA ARG A 146 -2.36 3.47 10.18
C ARG A 146 -2.80 3.42 11.63
N GLY A 147 -2.09 2.67 12.48
CA GLY A 147 -2.45 2.54 13.89
C GLY A 147 -2.47 3.89 14.62
N VAL A 148 -1.46 4.73 14.39
CA VAL A 148 -1.38 6.08 14.96
C VAL A 148 -2.50 6.98 14.44
N LEU A 149 -2.70 7.07 13.13
CA LEU A 149 -3.73 7.94 12.56
C LEU A 149 -5.15 7.50 12.90
N VAL A 150 -5.40 6.18 12.93
CA VAL A 150 -6.70 5.65 13.38
C VAL A 150 -6.97 6.06 14.83
N ALA A 151 -6.03 5.83 15.74
CA ALA A 151 -6.22 6.10 17.16
C ALA A 151 -6.30 7.60 17.50
N PHE A 152 -5.44 8.43 16.90
CA PHE A 152 -5.28 9.83 17.30
C PHE A 152 -6.03 10.84 16.42
N VAL A 153 -6.45 10.45 15.22
CA VAL A 153 -7.10 11.37 14.27
C VAL A 153 -8.47 10.84 13.84
N LEU A 154 -8.53 9.65 13.24
CA LEU A 154 -9.74 9.17 12.57
C LEU A 154 -10.81 8.68 13.55
N GLU A 155 -10.46 8.03 14.66
CA GLU A 155 -11.43 7.67 15.71
C GLU A 155 -12.01 8.91 16.41
N PRO A 156 -11.21 9.90 16.86
CA PRO A 156 -11.75 11.17 17.36
C PRO A 156 -12.69 11.87 16.37
N LEU A 157 -12.32 11.90 15.08
CA LEU A 157 -13.20 12.43 14.03
C LEU A 157 -14.48 11.60 13.90
N GLY A 158 -14.39 10.27 13.99
CA GLY A 158 -15.56 9.39 14.01
C GLY A 158 -16.51 9.70 15.18
N TRP A 159 -15.98 9.95 16.39
CA TRP A 159 -16.81 10.36 17.53
C TRP A 159 -17.52 11.71 17.35
N LEU A 160 -16.94 12.59 16.52
CA LEU A 160 -17.50 13.90 16.20
C LEU A 160 -18.54 13.82 15.06
N LEU A 161 -18.28 13.02 14.03
CA LEU A 161 -19.01 13.04 12.76
C LEU A 161 -20.05 11.93 12.62
N VAL A 162 -19.91 10.80 13.33
CA VAL A 162 -20.85 9.66 13.21
C VAL A 162 -22.21 10.00 13.82
N GLU A 163 -23.28 9.64 13.10
CA GLU A 163 -24.66 9.79 13.55
C GLU A 163 -24.90 9.02 14.85
N ARG A 164 -25.45 9.69 15.86
CA ARG A 164 -25.73 9.08 17.17
C ARG A 164 -27.07 8.35 17.16
N PRO A 165 -27.18 7.18 17.80
CA PRO A 165 -28.48 6.55 18.00
C PRO A 165 -29.39 7.48 18.81
N THR A 166 -30.66 7.57 18.42
CA THR A 166 -31.69 8.38 19.07
C THR A 166 -32.69 7.52 19.84
N GLY A 167 -33.41 8.12 20.79
CA GLY A 167 -34.47 7.46 21.56
C GLY A 167 -33.95 6.48 22.62
N GLU A 168 -34.78 5.50 23.00
CA GLU A 168 -34.47 4.53 24.07
C GLU A 168 -33.20 3.72 23.78
N LEU A 169 -32.94 3.43 22.50
CA LEU A 169 -31.76 2.67 22.07
C LEU A 169 -30.44 3.37 22.49
N ALA A 170 -30.41 4.70 22.52
CA ALA A 170 -29.22 5.47 22.89
C ALA A 170 -28.76 5.22 24.34
N ALA A 171 -29.72 4.95 25.24
CA ALA A 171 -29.46 4.67 26.66
C ALA A 171 -29.09 3.19 26.91
N THR A 172 -29.33 2.30 25.95
CA THR A 172 -29.02 0.88 26.07
C THR A 172 -27.55 0.57 25.85
N GLU A 173 -27.06 -0.52 26.45
CA GLU A 173 -25.73 -1.04 26.16
C GLU A 173 -25.57 -1.43 24.69
N LYS A 174 -26.63 -1.97 24.08
CA LYS A 174 -26.66 -2.32 22.65
C LYS A 174 -26.41 -1.10 21.76
N GLY A 175 -27.04 0.04 22.06
CA GLY A 175 -26.81 1.29 21.33
C GLY A 175 -25.40 1.83 21.48
N ARG A 176 -24.83 1.79 22.70
CA ARG A 176 -23.44 2.19 22.95
C ARG A 176 -22.44 1.30 22.21
N ARG A 177 -22.66 -0.02 22.20
CA ARG A 177 -21.82 -0.99 21.46
C ARG A 177 -21.90 -0.77 19.95
N ARG A 178 -23.10 -0.52 19.42
CA ARG A 178 -23.31 -0.22 17.99
C ARG A 178 -22.56 1.05 17.58
N LEU A 179 -22.71 2.14 18.36
CA LEU A 179 -22.02 3.40 18.08
C LEU A 179 -20.50 3.22 18.05
N ARG A 180 -19.92 2.54 19.05
CA ARG A 180 -18.48 2.25 19.09
C ARG A 180 -18.02 1.50 17.83
N LYS A 181 -18.74 0.45 17.42
CA LYS A 181 -18.43 -0.30 16.19
C LYS A 181 -18.51 0.60 14.95
N THR A 182 -19.53 1.45 14.84
CA THR A 182 -19.66 2.38 13.70
C THR A 182 -18.52 3.40 13.66
N VAL A 183 -18.08 3.93 14.82
CA VAL A 183 -16.92 4.82 14.91
C VAL A 183 -15.64 4.12 14.46
N THR A 184 -15.40 2.88 14.90
CA THR A 184 -14.23 2.10 14.45
C THR A 184 -14.27 1.87 12.93
N ARG A 185 -15.43 1.48 12.37
CA ARG A 185 -15.57 1.32 10.91
C ARG A 185 -15.42 2.63 10.14
N PHE A 186 -15.90 3.74 10.70
CA PHE A 186 -15.67 5.07 10.13
C PHE A 186 -14.17 5.34 10.06
N ALA A 187 -13.42 5.07 11.14
CA ALA A 187 -11.98 5.27 11.15
C ALA A 187 -11.25 4.35 10.15
N GLU A 188 -11.65 3.08 10.04
CA GLU A 188 -11.13 2.14 9.03
C GLU A 188 -11.36 2.63 7.60
N GLN A 189 -12.59 3.07 7.27
CA GLN A 189 -12.90 3.63 5.95
C GLN A 189 -12.19 4.95 5.69
N GLY A 190 -11.98 5.77 6.72
CA GLY A 190 -11.21 7.01 6.63
C GLY A 190 -9.76 6.75 6.24
N TRP A 191 -9.13 5.72 6.83
CA TRP A 191 -7.79 5.30 6.45
C TRP A 191 -7.72 4.82 5.00
N ILE A 192 -8.67 3.98 4.57
CA ILE A 192 -8.74 3.51 3.17
C ILE A 192 -8.88 4.70 2.21
N LEU A 193 -9.76 5.66 2.53
CA LEU A 193 -9.97 6.84 1.70
C LEU A 193 -8.68 7.67 1.56
N LEU A 194 -7.97 7.92 2.67
CA LEU A 194 -6.70 8.66 2.65
C LEU A 194 -5.62 7.93 1.84
N LEU A 195 -5.48 6.63 2.07
CA LEU A 195 -4.47 5.81 1.40
C LEU A 195 -4.69 5.78 -0.12
N TYR A 196 -5.90 5.41 -0.56
CA TYR A 196 -6.22 5.31 -1.98
C TYR A 196 -6.27 6.67 -2.68
N SER A 197 -6.71 7.74 -2.01
CA SER A 197 -6.65 9.09 -2.59
C SER A 197 -5.22 9.55 -2.82
N THR A 198 -4.30 9.21 -1.90
CA THR A 198 -2.87 9.52 -2.03
C THR A 198 -2.25 8.73 -3.18
N SER A 199 -2.49 7.42 -3.22
CA SER A 199 -2.09 6.54 -4.34
C SER A 199 -2.59 7.06 -5.68
N PHE A 200 -3.89 7.31 -5.80
CA PHE A 200 -4.50 7.78 -7.04
C PHE A 200 -3.93 9.13 -7.50
N ALA A 201 -3.66 10.05 -6.57
CA ALA A 201 -3.02 11.33 -6.90
C ALA A 201 -1.60 11.14 -7.47
N LEU A 202 -0.80 10.24 -6.89
CA LEU A 202 0.54 9.90 -7.40
C LEU A 202 0.45 9.24 -8.79
N VAL A 203 -0.49 8.32 -8.99
CA VAL A 203 -0.71 7.68 -10.29
C VAL A 203 -1.13 8.70 -11.35
N CYS A 204 -2.05 9.61 -11.01
CA CYS A 204 -2.48 10.69 -11.90
C CYS A 204 -1.31 11.59 -12.31
N ASP A 205 -0.37 11.83 -11.38
CA ASP A 205 0.80 12.67 -11.62
C ASP A 205 1.80 12.06 -12.60
N VAL A 206 1.94 10.73 -12.57
CA VAL A 206 2.80 9.96 -13.48
C VAL A 206 2.11 9.75 -14.82
N ILE A 207 0.84 9.33 -14.83
CA ILE A 207 0.12 8.94 -16.05
C ILE A 207 -0.09 10.14 -17.00
N ARG A 208 -0.27 11.36 -16.46
CA ARG A 208 -0.38 12.59 -17.28
C ARG A 208 0.87 12.92 -18.09
N ARG A 209 2.01 12.31 -17.75
CA ARG A 209 3.31 12.49 -18.44
C ARG A 209 3.55 11.41 -19.50
N GLN A 210 2.73 10.36 -19.52
CA GLN A 210 2.86 9.28 -20.49
C GLN A 210 2.24 9.69 -21.83
N PRO A 211 2.87 9.39 -22.97
CA PRO A 211 2.49 9.99 -24.25
C PRO A 211 1.13 9.52 -24.81
N PHE A 212 0.43 8.60 -24.16
CA PHE A 212 -0.82 7.99 -24.65
C PHE A 212 -1.52 7.19 -23.53
N TRP A 213 -2.83 7.40 -23.40
CA TRP A 213 -3.85 6.54 -22.76
C TRP A 213 -5.19 7.29 -22.83
N PRO A 214 -6.35 6.66 -23.11
CA PRO A 214 -6.62 5.28 -23.52
C PRO A 214 -6.75 5.07 -25.04
N ASN A 215 -6.50 6.08 -25.88
CA ASN A 215 -6.80 6.01 -27.32
C ASN A 215 -5.75 5.29 -28.20
N LYS A 216 -4.59 4.94 -27.65
CA LYS A 216 -3.47 4.32 -28.37
C LYS A 216 -2.72 3.33 -27.46
N SER A 217 -3.28 2.15 -27.21
CA SER A 217 -2.71 1.18 -26.27
C SER A 217 -1.36 0.61 -26.71
N GLU A 218 -1.01 0.69 -27.99
CA GLU A 218 0.18 0.08 -28.56
C GLU A 218 1.47 0.58 -27.91
N TYR A 219 1.51 1.84 -27.49
CA TYR A 219 2.71 2.40 -26.90
C TYR A 219 2.93 1.93 -25.45
N LEU A 220 2.00 1.21 -24.83
CA LEU A 220 2.30 0.51 -23.56
C LEU A 220 3.43 -0.51 -23.74
N TRP A 221 3.71 -0.87 -25.01
CA TRP A 221 4.62 -1.95 -25.41
C TRP A 221 5.73 -1.46 -26.34
N ILE A 222 5.54 -0.35 -27.06
CA ILE A 222 6.59 0.25 -27.91
C ILE A 222 7.77 0.64 -27.02
N ASP A 223 8.99 0.32 -27.46
CA ASP A 223 10.25 0.53 -26.71
C ASP A 223 10.45 -0.41 -25.51
N TYR A 224 9.67 -1.49 -25.39
CA TYR A 224 10.01 -2.59 -24.51
C TYR A 224 11.38 -3.18 -24.90
N PRO A 225 12.29 -3.45 -23.93
CA PRO A 225 12.10 -3.36 -22.48
C PRO A 225 12.39 -1.97 -21.89
N PHE A 226 11.49 -1.52 -21.02
CA PHE A 226 11.67 -0.28 -20.25
C PHE A 226 12.56 -0.52 -19.01
N THR A 227 13.88 -0.54 -19.22
CA THR A 227 14.88 -0.85 -18.18
C THR A 227 15.06 0.26 -17.15
N THR A 228 14.76 1.49 -17.54
CA THR A 228 14.92 2.71 -16.73
C THR A 228 13.60 3.44 -16.53
N MET A 229 13.47 4.20 -15.46
CA MET A 229 12.29 4.99 -15.13
C MET A 229 12.66 6.33 -14.47
N ASP A 230 11.81 7.35 -14.60
CA ASP A 230 12.00 8.59 -13.87
C ASP A 230 11.71 8.43 -12.36
N ALA A 231 12.18 9.39 -11.56
CA ALA A 231 12.06 9.35 -10.10
C ALA A 231 10.61 9.16 -9.62
N ALA A 232 9.65 9.86 -10.25
CA ALA A 232 8.25 9.82 -9.84
C ALA A 232 7.63 8.45 -10.15
N THR A 233 7.93 7.89 -11.33
CA THR A 233 7.51 6.53 -11.70
C THR A 233 8.08 5.48 -10.74
N LYS A 234 9.36 5.57 -10.38
CA LYS A 234 9.98 4.65 -9.40
C LYS A 234 9.33 4.77 -8.02
N ALA A 235 9.18 6.00 -7.53
CA ALA A 235 8.57 6.27 -6.23
C ALA A 235 7.13 5.75 -6.16
N LEU A 236 6.35 5.95 -7.23
CA LEU A 236 4.99 5.42 -7.35
C LEU A 236 4.97 3.89 -7.22
N TYR A 237 5.79 3.19 -7.99
CA TYR A 237 5.84 1.73 -7.96
C TYR A 237 6.21 1.18 -6.59
N LEU A 238 7.17 1.82 -5.93
CA LEU A 238 7.61 1.45 -4.60
C LEU A 238 6.57 1.76 -3.52
N TRP A 239 5.88 2.90 -3.65
CA TRP A 239 4.74 3.25 -2.81
C TRP A 239 3.62 2.22 -2.94
N GLU A 240 3.24 1.84 -4.16
CA GLU A 240 2.20 0.84 -4.39
C GLU A 240 2.60 -0.54 -3.84
N ALA A 241 3.83 -0.99 -4.09
CA ALA A 241 4.33 -2.23 -3.50
C ALA A 241 4.27 -2.19 -1.95
N SER A 242 4.65 -1.06 -1.35
CA SER A 242 4.56 -0.85 0.11
C SER A 242 3.13 -0.88 0.61
N ASN A 243 2.21 -0.21 -0.10
CA ASN A 243 0.78 -0.17 0.23
C ASN A 243 0.13 -1.54 0.18
N TYR A 244 0.42 -2.34 -0.85
CA TYR A 244 -0.14 -3.69 -0.98
C TYR A 244 0.45 -4.66 0.05
N LEU A 245 1.74 -4.53 0.40
CA LEU A 245 2.35 -5.30 1.49
C LEU A 245 1.74 -4.92 2.85
N HIS A 246 1.56 -3.63 3.11
CA HIS A 246 0.84 -3.13 4.28
C HIS A 246 -0.56 -3.75 4.38
N GLN A 247 -1.33 -3.72 3.29
CA GLN A 247 -2.69 -4.26 3.27
C GLN A 247 -2.72 -5.77 3.45
N LEU A 248 -1.72 -6.50 2.95
CA LEU A 248 -1.59 -7.95 3.19
C LEU A 248 -1.47 -8.25 4.70
N ILE A 249 -0.70 -7.46 5.44
CA ILE A 249 -0.59 -7.56 6.91
C ILE A 249 -1.95 -7.24 7.54
N VAL A 250 -2.59 -6.14 7.14
CA VAL A 250 -3.89 -5.73 7.69
C VAL A 250 -4.95 -6.82 7.50
N VAL A 251 -5.13 -7.33 6.27
CA VAL A 251 -6.10 -8.41 5.97
C VAL A 251 -5.82 -9.68 6.78
N SER A 252 -4.55 -9.96 7.09
CA SER A 252 -4.16 -11.13 7.87
C SER A 252 -4.40 -10.97 9.38
N VAL A 253 -4.39 -9.72 9.88
CA VAL A 253 -4.53 -9.38 11.30
C VAL A 253 -5.97 -9.06 11.68
N GLU A 254 -6.73 -8.43 10.77
CA GLU A 254 -8.12 -8.09 10.98
C GLU A 254 -9.03 -9.33 11.03
N GLU A 255 -10.20 -9.16 11.64
CA GLU A 255 -11.20 -10.23 11.73
C GLU A 255 -11.62 -10.68 10.31
N LYS A 256 -11.58 -12.00 10.08
CA LYS A 256 -11.84 -12.57 8.76
C LYS A 256 -13.31 -12.38 8.39
N ARG A 257 -13.54 -11.53 7.40
CA ARG A 257 -14.85 -11.31 6.78
C ARG A 257 -15.19 -12.41 5.77
N SER A 258 -16.44 -12.47 5.33
CA SER A 258 -16.96 -13.47 4.38
C SER A 258 -16.25 -13.48 3.02
N ASP A 259 -15.59 -12.40 2.64
CA ASP A 259 -14.80 -12.21 1.43
C ASP A 259 -13.29 -12.37 1.63
N PHE A 260 -12.84 -12.83 2.81
CA PHE A 260 -11.42 -12.96 3.16
C PHE A 260 -10.61 -13.71 2.10
N THR A 261 -11.09 -14.86 1.63
CA THR A 261 -10.37 -15.67 0.62
C THR A 261 -10.21 -14.91 -0.69
N GLN A 262 -11.25 -14.19 -1.13
CA GLN A 262 -11.21 -13.41 -2.37
C GLN A 262 -10.23 -12.24 -2.25
N MET A 263 -10.26 -11.54 -1.11
CA MET A 263 -9.31 -10.46 -0.82
C MET A 263 -7.87 -10.97 -0.71
N MET A 264 -7.63 -12.10 -0.06
CA MET A 264 -6.29 -12.69 0.06
C MET A 264 -5.73 -13.10 -1.30
N VAL A 265 -6.52 -13.80 -2.12
CA VAL A 265 -6.10 -14.17 -3.49
C VAL A 265 -5.84 -12.91 -4.32
N HIS A 266 -6.70 -11.89 -4.21
CA HIS A 266 -6.48 -10.60 -4.86
C HIS A 266 -5.13 -9.99 -4.47
N HIS A 267 -4.81 -9.89 -3.17
CA HIS A 267 -3.54 -9.32 -2.70
C HIS A 267 -2.32 -10.12 -3.19
N ILE A 268 -2.39 -11.45 -3.20
CA ILE A 268 -1.31 -12.29 -3.73
C ILE A 268 -1.11 -12.03 -5.23
N VAL A 269 -2.20 -12.00 -6.00
CA VAL A 269 -2.17 -11.76 -7.46
C VAL A 269 -1.66 -10.35 -7.77
N THR A 270 -2.16 -9.32 -7.09
CA THR A 270 -1.73 -7.94 -7.32
C THR A 270 -0.29 -7.69 -6.90
N LEU A 271 0.17 -8.22 -5.76
CA LEU A 271 1.59 -8.16 -5.40
C LEU A 271 2.47 -8.86 -6.44
N THR A 272 2.04 -10.02 -6.95
CA THR A 272 2.75 -10.73 -8.01
C THR A 272 2.79 -9.91 -9.30
N LEU A 273 1.69 -9.24 -9.66
CA LEU A 273 1.64 -8.35 -10.83
C LEU A 273 2.51 -7.09 -10.64
N ILE A 274 2.54 -6.48 -9.47
CA ILE A 274 3.37 -5.30 -9.17
C ILE A 274 4.86 -5.68 -9.24
N PHE A 275 5.29 -6.70 -8.48
CA PHE A 275 6.69 -7.12 -8.50
C PHE A 275 7.10 -7.72 -9.84
N GLY A 276 6.22 -8.51 -10.47
CA GLY A 276 6.47 -9.10 -11.79
C GLY A 276 6.57 -8.05 -12.89
N SER A 277 5.65 -7.08 -12.94
CA SER A 277 5.74 -5.99 -13.93
C SER A 277 6.97 -5.11 -13.72
N TYR A 278 7.37 -4.88 -12.46
CA TYR A 278 8.63 -4.20 -12.15
C TYR A 278 9.85 -5.00 -12.65
N ALA A 279 9.94 -6.29 -12.29
CA ALA A 279 11.06 -7.16 -12.65
C ALA A 279 11.14 -7.45 -14.16
N CYS A 280 10.02 -7.46 -14.88
CA CYS A 280 9.96 -7.76 -16.31
C CYS A 280 10.01 -6.52 -17.21
N CYS A 281 10.23 -5.31 -16.69
CA CYS A 281 10.22 -4.05 -17.44
C CYS A 281 8.85 -3.68 -18.04
N LEU A 282 7.75 -4.03 -17.37
CA LEU A 282 6.38 -3.79 -17.85
C LEU A 282 5.67 -2.69 -17.04
N HIS A 283 6.44 -1.70 -16.59
CA HIS A 283 5.89 -0.66 -15.72
C HIS A 283 4.82 0.23 -16.36
N PRO A 284 4.81 0.51 -17.68
CA PRO A 284 3.74 1.32 -18.29
C PRO A 284 2.36 0.68 -18.16
N VAL A 285 2.23 -0.61 -18.47
CA VAL A 285 0.95 -1.33 -18.30
C VAL A 285 0.56 -1.45 -16.84
N GLY A 286 1.52 -1.63 -15.92
CA GLY A 286 1.19 -1.70 -14.50
C GLY A 286 0.72 -0.37 -13.91
N ILE A 287 1.28 0.78 -14.33
CA ILE A 287 0.74 2.12 -13.98
C ILE A 287 -0.69 2.26 -14.47
N ALA A 288 -0.95 1.82 -15.70
CA ALA A 288 -2.28 1.87 -16.28
C ALA A 288 -3.29 1.02 -15.50
N VAL A 289 -2.89 -0.18 -15.05
CA VAL A 289 -3.73 -1.02 -14.17
C VAL A 289 -3.95 -0.36 -12.82
N LEU A 290 -2.90 0.16 -12.16
CA LEU A 290 -3.02 0.85 -10.87
C LEU A 290 -3.99 2.04 -10.93
N PHE A 291 -3.94 2.83 -12.01
CA PHE A 291 -4.86 3.95 -12.25
C PHE A 291 -6.34 3.52 -12.27
N LEU A 292 -6.63 2.34 -12.83
CA LEU A 292 -8.00 1.87 -13.03
C LEU A 292 -8.64 1.27 -11.77
N LEU A 293 -7.83 0.78 -10.83
CA LEU A 293 -8.35 0.07 -9.66
C LEU A 293 -8.85 1.07 -8.59
N ASP A 294 -8.09 2.13 -8.29
CA ASP A 294 -8.34 2.99 -7.13
C ASP A 294 -9.61 3.88 -7.16
N PRO A 295 -10.02 4.51 -8.29
CA PRO A 295 -11.10 5.51 -8.28
C PRO A 295 -12.42 5.02 -7.68
N SER A 296 -12.77 3.77 -7.99
CA SER A 296 -14.01 3.18 -7.53
C SER A 296 -13.97 2.92 -6.03
N ASP A 297 -12.83 2.50 -5.49
CA ASP A 297 -12.70 2.20 -4.08
C ASP A 297 -12.67 3.47 -3.23
N ILE A 298 -12.13 4.58 -3.75
CA ILE A 298 -12.24 5.93 -3.16
C ILE A 298 -13.71 6.33 -3.02
N LEU A 299 -14.50 6.18 -4.09
CA LEU A 299 -15.93 6.52 -4.07
C LEU A 299 -16.71 5.63 -3.09
N LEU A 300 -16.38 4.34 -3.01
CA LEU A 300 -17.00 3.42 -2.07
C LEU A 300 -16.70 3.77 -0.61
N ALA A 301 -15.43 4.06 -0.29
CA ALA A 301 -15.02 4.48 1.04
C ALA A 301 -15.70 5.81 1.44
N ALA A 302 -15.74 6.78 0.52
CA ALA A 302 -16.44 8.04 0.72
C ALA A 302 -17.95 7.83 0.97
N ALA A 303 -18.62 6.99 0.17
CA ALA A 303 -20.03 6.67 0.36
C ALA A 303 -20.31 6.07 1.74
N LYS A 304 -19.44 5.17 2.23
CA LYS A 304 -19.54 4.59 3.57
C LYS A 304 -19.35 5.62 4.68
N LEU A 305 -18.39 6.53 4.56
CA LEU A 305 -18.18 7.61 5.54
C LEU A 305 -19.39 8.55 5.61
N ILE A 306 -19.91 8.95 4.45
CA ILE A 306 -21.12 9.78 4.32
C ILE A 306 -22.33 9.07 4.95
N ARG A 307 -22.45 7.75 4.74
CA ARG A 307 -23.49 6.92 5.36
C ARG A 307 -23.40 6.91 6.87
N TYR A 308 -22.20 6.72 7.43
CA TYR A 308 -21.98 6.72 8.87
C TYR A 308 -22.23 8.08 9.53
N ALA A 309 -22.05 9.17 8.79
CA ALA A 309 -22.38 10.53 9.22
C ALA A 309 -23.90 10.86 9.12
N GLY A 310 -24.73 9.95 8.62
CA GLY A 310 -26.19 10.11 8.54
C GLY A 310 -26.71 10.79 7.27
N TYR A 311 -25.84 11.16 6.32
CA TYR A 311 -26.22 11.86 5.10
C TYR A 311 -26.69 10.92 3.99
N ARG A 312 -27.91 10.36 4.13
CA ARG A 312 -28.43 9.30 3.25
C ARG A 312 -28.48 9.68 1.76
N THR A 313 -28.96 10.87 1.41
CA THR A 313 -29.07 11.29 0.00
C THR A 313 -27.70 11.42 -0.66
N LEU A 314 -26.71 11.99 0.03
CA LEU A 314 -25.34 12.09 -0.48
C LEU A 314 -24.68 10.71 -0.61
N CYS A 315 -24.98 9.80 0.33
CA CYS A 315 -24.53 8.41 0.26
C CYS A 315 -25.07 7.71 -0.99
N ASP A 316 -26.36 7.85 -1.30
CA ASP A 316 -26.97 7.22 -2.48
C ASP A 316 -26.39 7.79 -3.79
N ILE A 317 -26.12 9.10 -3.84
CA ILE A 317 -25.42 9.73 -4.98
C ILE A 317 -24.00 9.18 -5.13
N ALA A 318 -23.23 9.15 -4.03
CA ALA A 318 -21.87 8.63 -4.03
C ALA A 318 -21.81 7.14 -4.41
N PHE A 319 -22.78 6.34 -3.97
CA PHE A 319 -22.93 4.94 -4.35
C PHE A 319 -23.24 4.78 -5.85
N GLY A 320 -24.10 5.63 -6.42
CA GLY A 320 -24.36 5.67 -7.86
C GLY A 320 -23.12 6.02 -8.68
N LEU A 321 -22.34 7.02 -8.25
CA LEU A 321 -21.06 7.38 -8.88
C LEU A 321 -20.04 6.24 -8.79
N PHE A 322 -19.95 5.59 -7.62
CA PHE A 322 -19.14 4.40 -7.42
C PHE A 322 -19.47 3.31 -8.44
N MET A 323 -20.75 3.00 -8.63
CA MET A 323 -21.17 1.97 -9.59
C MET A 323 -20.77 2.30 -11.03
N ILE A 324 -20.99 3.55 -11.46
CA ILE A 324 -20.61 4.00 -12.81
C ILE A 324 -19.10 3.88 -12.99
N SER A 325 -18.33 4.40 -12.02
CA SER A 325 -16.86 4.29 -12.01
C SER A 325 -16.40 2.84 -12.08
N TRP A 326 -17.02 1.94 -11.30
CA TRP A 326 -16.67 0.52 -11.26
C TRP A 326 -16.81 -0.13 -12.64
N ILE A 327 -17.96 0.05 -13.29
CA ILE A 327 -18.22 -0.54 -14.62
C ILE A 327 -17.25 0.04 -15.67
N VAL A 328 -17.11 1.36 -15.72
CA VAL A 328 -16.28 2.03 -16.73
C VAL A 328 -14.81 1.67 -16.56
N MET A 329 -14.25 1.80 -15.36
CA MET A 329 -12.83 1.59 -15.13
C MET A 329 -12.43 0.11 -15.21
N ARG A 330 -13.21 -0.79 -14.58
CA ARG A 330 -12.82 -2.22 -14.42
C ARG A 330 -13.38 -3.16 -15.48
N HIS A 331 -14.51 -2.84 -16.11
CA HIS A 331 -15.09 -3.69 -17.15
C HIS A 331 -15.05 -3.06 -18.54
N GLY A 332 -14.95 -1.74 -18.64
CA GLY A 332 -14.64 -1.03 -19.87
C GLY A 332 -13.14 -0.96 -20.12
N ILE A 333 -12.47 -0.02 -19.45
CA ILE A 333 -11.08 0.33 -19.77
C ILE A 333 -10.12 -0.81 -19.41
N TYR A 334 -10.20 -1.41 -18.21
CA TYR A 334 -9.36 -2.55 -17.83
C TYR A 334 -9.46 -3.71 -18.83
N SER A 335 -10.67 -4.04 -19.31
CA SER A 335 -10.87 -5.08 -20.33
C SER A 335 -10.19 -4.73 -21.65
N TYR A 336 -10.14 -3.45 -22.03
CA TYR A 336 -9.40 -2.98 -23.19
C TYR A 336 -7.87 -3.11 -23.00
N VAL A 337 -7.34 -2.83 -21.81
CA VAL A 337 -5.93 -3.10 -21.46
C VAL A 337 -5.62 -4.58 -21.57
N TYR A 338 -6.51 -5.41 -21.02
CA TYR A 338 -6.37 -6.87 -21.06
C TYR A 338 -6.40 -7.40 -22.49
N TYR A 339 -7.27 -6.85 -23.34
CA TYR A 339 -7.27 -7.14 -24.78
C TYR A 339 -5.94 -6.74 -25.45
N SER A 340 -5.42 -5.55 -25.16
CA SER A 340 -4.11 -5.08 -25.65
C SER A 340 -2.98 -6.02 -25.21
N CYS A 341 -3.00 -6.50 -23.96
CA CYS A 341 -2.04 -7.50 -23.48
C CYS A 341 -2.08 -8.79 -24.31
N ILE A 342 -3.26 -9.24 -24.76
CA ILE A 342 -3.40 -10.49 -25.52
C ILE A 342 -3.02 -10.31 -27.00
N VAL A 343 -3.39 -9.17 -27.59
CA VAL A 343 -3.33 -8.97 -29.05
C VAL A 343 -2.11 -8.18 -29.50
N GLU A 344 -1.69 -7.18 -28.73
CA GLU A 344 -0.62 -6.26 -29.13
C GLU A 344 0.76 -6.74 -28.65
N VAL A 345 0.85 -7.35 -27.47
CA VAL A 345 2.12 -7.88 -26.93
C VAL A 345 2.81 -8.85 -27.90
N PRO A 346 2.15 -9.89 -28.44
CA PRO A 346 2.82 -10.80 -29.37
C PRO A 346 3.20 -10.17 -30.72
N LYS A 347 2.63 -8.99 -31.04
CA LYS A 347 2.93 -8.25 -32.27
C LYS A 347 4.08 -7.26 -32.10
N LEU A 348 4.23 -6.70 -30.90
CA LEU A 348 5.15 -5.60 -30.62
C LEU A 348 6.39 -6.05 -29.84
N ILE A 349 6.30 -7.12 -29.04
CA ILE A 349 7.39 -7.64 -28.23
C ILE A 349 7.87 -8.97 -28.82
N GLN A 350 9.17 -9.06 -29.12
CA GLN A 350 9.80 -10.31 -29.53
C GLN A 350 10.07 -11.18 -28.31
N PHE A 351 9.55 -12.41 -28.32
CA PHE A 351 9.75 -13.34 -27.22
C PHE A 351 11.12 -14.01 -27.30
N THR A 352 11.74 -14.17 -26.14
CA THR A 352 13.07 -14.76 -26.00
C THR A 352 12.98 -16.19 -25.44
N ASP A 353 13.93 -17.06 -25.81
CA ASP A 353 13.99 -18.43 -25.27
C ASP A 353 14.37 -18.49 -23.77
N LYS A 354 15.11 -17.49 -23.29
CA LYS A 354 15.60 -17.40 -21.91
C LYS A 354 15.37 -16.00 -21.35
N ALA A 355 14.88 -15.94 -20.12
CA ALA A 355 14.71 -14.69 -19.40
C ALA A 355 16.08 -14.07 -19.05
N ASP A 356 16.38 -12.90 -19.62
CA ASP A 356 17.56 -12.13 -19.29
C ASP A 356 17.19 -10.87 -18.50
N PHE A 357 17.34 -10.95 -17.18
CA PHE A 357 17.05 -9.84 -16.28
C PHE A 357 18.08 -8.70 -16.39
N ALA A 358 19.30 -8.97 -16.87
CA ALA A 358 20.34 -7.96 -16.99
C ALA A 358 20.08 -7.02 -18.16
N SER A 359 19.68 -7.55 -19.32
CA SER A 359 19.25 -6.72 -20.46
C SER A 359 17.80 -6.23 -20.36
N GLY A 360 17.00 -6.80 -19.46
CA GLY A 360 15.59 -6.50 -19.30
C GLY A 360 14.66 -7.23 -20.28
N HIS A 361 15.20 -7.99 -21.23
CA HIS A 361 14.43 -8.84 -22.14
C HIS A 361 14.02 -10.14 -21.41
N VAL A 362 12.97 -10.03 -20.59
CA VAL A 362 12.48 -11.12 -19.73
C VAL A 362 11.29 -11.86 -20.36
N MET A 363 10.67 -11.29 -21.39
CA MET A 363 9.44 -11.82 -21.98
C MET A 363 9.68 -13.12 -22.76
N THR A 364 9.52 -14.25 -22.05
CA THR A 364 9.41 -15.60 -22.63
C THR A 364 7.93 -15.98 -22.84
N ASP A 365 7.64 -17.02 -23.62
CA ASP A 365 6.28 -17.57 -23.74
C ASP A 365 5.65 -17.89 -22.37
N ALA A 366 6.43 -18.46 -21.46
CA ALA A 366 5.97 -18.78 -20.11
C ALA A 366 5.63 -17.50 -19.32
N CYS A 367 6.50 -16.49 -19.36
CA CYS A 367 6.26 -15.20 -18.70
C CYS A 367 5.00 -14.53 -19.23
N TYR A 368 4.79 -14.56 -20.55
CA TYR A 368 3.60 -14.02 -21.19
C TYR A 368 2.32 -14.70 -20.69
N TRP A 369 2.24 -16.04 -20.74
CA TRP A 369 1.04 -16.75 -20.29
C TRP A 369 0.78 -16.62 -18.80
N ILE A 370 1.82 -16.55 -17.97
CA ILE A 370 1.68 -16.25 -16.53
C ILE A 370 1.10 -14.85 -16.34
N PHE A 371 1.62 -13.85 -17.05
CA PHE A 371 1.14 -12.47 -16.96
C PHE A 371 -0.34 -12.34 -17.38
N ILE A 372 -0.72 -12.92 -18.52
CA ILE A 372 -2.12 -12.97 -18.97
C ILE A 372 -3.00 -13.72 -17.97
N GLY A 373 -2.54 -14.86 -17.46
CA GLY A 373 -3.25 -15.64 -16.46
C GLY A 373 -3.54 -14.84 -15.18
N LEU A 374 -2.56 -14.12 -14.65
CA LEU A 374 -2.71 -13.27 -13.46
C LEU A 374 -3.70 -12.12 -13.70
N LEU A 375 -3.65 -11.44 -14.84
CA LEU A 375 -4.62 -10.41 -15.22
C LEU A 375 -6.04 -10.99 -15.39
N GLY A 376 -6.15 -12.21 -15.92
CA GLY A 376 -7.41 -12.93 -16.05
C GLY A 376 -8.01 -13.32 -14.69
N VAL A 377 -7.19 -13.81 -13.75
CA VAL A 377 -7.61 -14.08 -12.36
C VAL A 377 -8.06 -12.80 -11.68
N LEU A 378 -7.33 -11.70 -11.86
CA LEU A 378 -7.73 -10.39 -11.35
C LEU A 378 -9.12 -10.03 -11.90
N GLN A 379 -9.35 -10.12 -13.22
CA GLN A 379 -10.65 -9.82 -13.82
C GLN A 379 -11.78 -10.70 -13.29
N PHE A 380 -11.52 -11.99 -13.08
CA PHE A 380 -12.50 -12.91 -12.56
C PHE A 380 -12.98 -12.50 -11.16
N ILE A 381 -12.05 -12.08 -10.28
CA ILE A 381 -12.40 -11.55 -8.96
C ILE A 381 -13.21 -10.26 -9.09
N LEU A 382 -12.88 -9.38 -10.04
CA LEU A 382 -13.65 -8.15 -10.28
C LEU A 382 -15.08 -8.43 -10.72
N LEU A 383 -15.31 -9.48 -11.53
CA LEU A 383 -16.65 -9.91 -11.92
C LEU A 383 -17.45 -10.46 -10.73
N ILE A 384 -16.82 -11.21 -9.83
CA ILE A 384 -17.46 -11.67 -8.59
C ILE A 384 -17.92 -10.47 -7.76
N TRP A 385 -17.06 -9.50 -7.51
CA TRP A 385 -17.44 -8.30 -6.76
C TRP A 385 -18.48 -7.45 -7.48
N CYS A 386 -18.42 -7.37 -8.81
CA CYS A 386 -19.46 -6.71 -9.62
C CYS A 386 -20.84 -7.35 -9.37
N SER A 387 -20.92 -8.69 -9.34
CA SER A 387 -22.18 -9.39 -9.05
C SER A 387 -22.74 -9.03 -7.66
N MET A 388 -21.87 -8.85 -6.67
CA MET A 388 -22.24 -8.45 -5.32
C MET A 388 -22.74 -7.00 -5.28
N ILE A 389 -22.06 -6.09 -5.99
CA ILE A 389 -22.45 -4.68 -6.12
C ILE A 389 -23.82 -4.56 -6.79
N LEU A 390 -24.07 -5.30 -7.87
CA LEU A 390 -25.38 -5.35 -8.53
C LEU A 390 -26.47 -5.90 -7.60
N GLY A 391 -26.14 -6.87 -6.75
CA GLY A 391 -27.02 -7.35 -5.69
C GLY A 391 -27.41 -6.25 -4.69
N VAL A 392 -26.46 -5.43 -4.24
CA VAL A 392 -26.74 -4.25 -3.39
C VAL A 392 -27.62 -3.25 -4.14
N ALA A 393 -27.30 -2.93 -5.39
CA ALA A 393 -28.07 -1.99 -6.20
C ALA A 393 -29.54 -2.43 -6.37
N TYR A 394 -29.78 -3.72 -6.60
CA TYR A 394 -31.13 -4.28 -6.65
C TYR A 394 -31.90 -4.09 -5.33
N ARG A 395 -31.23 -4.25 -4.17
CA ARG A 395 -31.84 -3.97 -2.86
C ARG A 395 -32.19 -2.48 -2.67
N VAL A 396 -31.33 -1.58 -3.13
CA VAL A 396 -31.59 -0.13 -3.10
C VAL A 396 -32.84 0.22 -3.92
N LEU A 397 -32.91 -0.28 -5.16
CA LEU A 397 -34.02 -0.01 -6.07
C LEU A 397 -35.35 -0.61 -5.58
N THR A 398 -35.30 -1.73 -4.86
CA THR A 398 -36.48 -2.37 -4.24
C THR A 398 -36.84 -1.77 -2.87
N LYS A 399 -36.27 -0.60 -2.50
CA LYS A 399 -36.48 0.13 -1.23
C LYS A 399 -36.04 -0.62 0.03
N LYS A 400 -35.15 -1.61 -0.09
CA LYS A 400 -34.54 -2.33 1.04
C LYS A 400 -33.25 -1.65 1.56
N GLY A 401 -32.76 -0.60 0.89
CA GLY A 401 -31.58 0.18 1.31
C GLY A 401 -30.23 -0.35 0.79
N ALA A 402 -29.17 0.46 0.93
CA ALA A 402 -27.83 0.22 0.38
C ALA A 402 -26.88 -0.50 1.35
N GLU A 403 -27.32 -1.62 1.92
CA GLU A 403 -26.47 -2.40 2.82
C GLU A 403 -25.50 -3.31 2.06
N ASP A 404 -24.21 -3.13 2.34
CA ASP A 404 -23.10 -3.93 1.80
C ASP A 404 -23.07 -5.29 2.49
N SER A 405 -23.30 -6.37 1.75
CA SER A 405 -23.32 -7.73 2.30
C SER A 405 -21.93 -8.24 2.73
N ARG A 406 -20.87 -7.48 2.47
CA ARG A 406 -19.49 -7.78 2.92
C ARG A 406 -19.21 -7.26 4.34
N SER A 407 -19.97 -6.27 4.81
CA SER A 407 -19.87 -5.85 6.21
C SER A 407 -20.68 -6.80 7.08
N ASP A 408 -20.01 -7.52 7.98
CA ASP A 408 -20.63 -8.35 9.01
C ASP A 408 -21.44 -7.46 9.97
N ASP A 409 -22.66 -7.12 9.60
CA ASP A 409 -23.66 -6.54 10.50
C ASP A 409 -24.44 -7.65 11.18
N SER A 410 -23.74 -8.48 11.95
CA SER A 410 -24.32 -9.43 12.91
C SER A 410 -24.96 -8.72 14.12
N LEU A 411 -25.72 -7.64 13.88
CA LEU A 411 -26.29 -6.79 14.91
C LEU A 411 -27.70 -7.22 15.37
N ASP A 412 -28.26 -8.25 14.74
CA ASP A 412 -29.63 -8.72 15.00
C ASP A 412 -29.71 -10.14 15.58
N GLU A 413 -28.59 -10.84 15.77
CA GLU A 413 -28.56 -12.17 16.39
C GLU A 413 -27.60 -12.22 17.59
N GLU A 414 -27.98 -11.56 18.69
CA GLU A 414 -27.71 -11.93 20.09
C GLU A 414 -28.42 -10.97 21.07
#